data_AF-A0A2V5U220-F1
#
_entry.id   AF-A0A2V5U220-F1
#
_cell.length_a   1.000
_cell.length_b   1.000
_cell.length_c   1.000
_cell.angle_alpha   90.00
_cell.angle_beta   90.00
_cell.angle_gamma   90.00
#
_symmetry.space_group_name_H-M   'P 1'
#
loop_
_entity.id
_entity.type
_entity.pdbx_description
1 polymer ?
#
loop_
_entity_poly.entity_id
_entity_poly.type
_entity_poly.pdbx_seq_one_letter_code
_entity_poly.pdbx_strand_id
1 'polypeptide(L)'
;MSSSANHNSSTVAAKAFGVPAAELHANAGDTPATTSPIRHLYIHIPFCARICPYCAFYKDLLDRSQTWRFCEAILCELDGQRTCFEISPKTVYFGGGTPT
;
A
#
# COMPACT_ATOMS: atom_id res chain seq x y z
N MET A 1 0.28 24.04 -28.81
CA MET A 1 0.40 22.90 -29.75
C MET A 1 1.68 22.16 -29.40
N SER A 2 1.67 20.81 -29.51
CA SER A 2 2.63 19.81 -29.00
C SER A 2 2.72 19.70 -27.47
N SER A 3 1.84 18.92 -26.84
CA SER A 3 1.91 17.45 -26.70
C SER A 3 3.09 17.00 -25.83
N SER A 4 2.81 16.84 -24.55
CA SER A 4 3.52 15.90 -23.69
C SER A 4 2.44 15.10 -22.99
N ALA A 5 1.90 14.15 -23.74
CA ALA A 5 1.13 13.05 -23.18
C ALA A 5 1.97 12.44 -22.06
N ASN A 6 1.43 12.45 -20.83
CA ASN A 6 2.02 11.72 -19.74
C ASN A 6 1.81 10.23 -20.03
N HIS A 7 2.83 9.59 -20.59
CA HIS A 7 2.84 8.18 -20.98
C HIS A 7 2.95 7.27 -19.76
N ASN A 8 2.05 7.42 -18.79
CA ASN A 8 1.89 6.39 -17.75
C ASN A 8 0.43 5.96 -17.56
N SER A 9 -0.38 6.06 -18.61
CA SER A 9 -1.56 5.21 -18.76
C SER A 9 -1.14 3.82 -19.24
N SER A 10 -0.11 3.27 -18.62
CA SER A 10 0.06 1.82 -18.59
C SER A 10 -1.02 1.37 -17.63
N THR A 11 -2.02 0.64 -18.11
CA THR A 11 -2.82 -0.23 -17.26
C THR A 11 -1.82 -1.15 -16.57
N VAL A 12 -1.30 -0.74 -15.41
CA VAL A 12 -0.55 -1.63 -14.55
C VAL A 12 -1.62 -2.61 -14.11
N ALA A 13 -1.68 -3.74 -14.82
CA ALA A 13 -2.33 -4.94 -14.33
C ALA A 13 -1.99 -5.00 -12.85
N ALA A 14 -3.02 -5.09 -12.01
CA ALA A 14 -2.86 -5.27 -10.57
C ALA A 14 -1.99 -6.51 -10.37
N LYS A 15 -0.69 -6.32 -10.45
CA LYS A 15 0.30 -7.31 -10.09
C LYS A 15 0.12 -7.32 -8.60
N ALA A 16 -0.66 -8.31 -8.15
CA ALA A 16 -0.84 -8.59 -6.75
C ALA A 16 0.52 -8.40 -6.12
N PHE A 17 0.68 -7.33 -5.33
CA PHE A 17 1.86 -7.12 -4.51
C PHE A 17 1.74 -8.08 -3.31
N GLY A 18 1.42 -9.34 -3.61
CA GLY A 18 1.72 -10.46 -2.76
C GLY A 18 3.22 -10.56 -2.82
N VAL A 19 3.88 -9.93 -1.84
CA VAL A 19 5.15 -10.46 -1.38
C VAL A 19 4.89 -11.95 -1.16
N PRO A 20 5.50 -12.87 -1.94
CA PRO A 20 5.36 -14.27 -1.64
C PRO A 20 5.86 -14.45 -0.21
N ALA A 21 5.11 -15.18 0.62
CA ALA A 21 5.46 -15.46 2.02
C ALA A 21 6.85 -16.12 2.21
N ALA A 22 7.60 -16.34 1.13
CA ALA A 22 8.89 -17.00 1.06
C ALA A 22 10.13 -16.08 1.25
N GLU A 23 9.98 -14.75 1.34
CA GLU A 23 11.11 -13.85 1.67
C GLU A 23 11.03 -13.25 3.08
N LEU A 24 10.42 -13.97 4.02
CA LEU A 24 10.78 -13.81 5.43
C LEU A 24 12.03 -14.66 5.65
N HIS A 25 13.19 -14.05 5.94
CA HIS A 25 14.41 -14.79 6.24
C HIS A 25 14.14 -15.89 7.29
N ALA A 26 14.13 -17.14 6.81
CA ALA A 26 14.01 -18.32 7.63
C ALA A 26 15.31 -18.50 8.42
N ASN A 27 15.27 -18.18 9.72
CA ASN A 27 16.21 -18.81 10.64
C ASN A 27 15.63 -20.17 10.99
N ALA A 28 16.27 -21.22 10.49
CA ALA A 28 15.95 -22.60 10.78
C ALA A 28 16.13 -22.86 12.29
N GLY A 29 15.04 -23.24 12.96
CA GLY A 29 15.01 -23.69 14.34
C GLY A 29 13.58 -24.07 14.73
N ASP A 30 13.33 -25.38 14.82
CA ASP A 30 12.04 -25.97 15.17
C ASP A 30 11.47 -25.42 16.50
N THR A 31 10.42 -24.60 16.42
CA THR A 31 9.40 -24.40 17.47
C THR A 31 8.18 -23.78 16.79
N PRO A 32 6.92 -24.20 17.06
CA PRO A 32 5.76 -23.53 16.50
C PRO A 32 5.71 -22.09 17.02
N ALA A 33 6.19 -21.15 16.21
CA ALA A 33 6.18 -19.75 16.52
C ALA A 33 4.72 -19.30 16.63
N THR A 34 4.25 -19.07 17.85
CA THR A 34 3.06 -18.24 18.08
C THR A 34 3.41 -16.82 17.62
N THR A 35 3.21 -16.54 16.33
CA THR A 35 3.43 -15.22 15.74
C THR A 35 2.49 -14.24 16.43
N SER A 36 3.04 -13.28 17.17
CA SER A 36 2.24 -12.26 17.83
C SER A 36 1.46 -11.43 16.81
N PRO A 37 0.21 -11.03 17.10
CA PRO A 37 -0.61 -10.31 16.15
C PRO A 37 -0.01 -8.95 15.77
N ILE A 38 -0.14 -8.55 14.50
CA ILE A 38 0.19 -7.22 14.01
C ILE A 38 -0.76 -6.21 14.68
N ARG A 39 -0.21 -5.32 15.51
CA ARG A 39 -1.00 -4.35 16.31
C ARG A 39 -1.00 -2.93 15.76
N HIS A 40 -0.17 -2.62 14.77
CA HIS A 40 0.01 -1.26 14.28
C HIS A 40 0.07 -1.27 12.76
N LEU A 41 -0.76 -0.45 12.11
CA LEU A 41 -0.77 -0.30 10.65
C LEU A 41 -0.43 1.13 10.26
N TYR A 42 0.38 1.26 9.21
CA TYR A 42 0.60 2.50 8.50
C TYR A 42 0.04 2.37 7.09
N ILE A 43 -0.82 3.31 6.69
CA ILE A 43 -1.40 3.37 5.36
C ILE A 43 -0.89 4.65 4.70
N HIS A 44 -0.13 4.47 3.62
CA HIS A 44 0.38 5.56 2.81
C HIS A 44 -0.64 5.96 1.75
N ILE A 45 -1.12 7.20 1.82
CA ILE A 45 -2.02 7.80 0.83
C ILE A 45 -1.19 8.66 -0.11
N PRO A 46 -1.04 8.31 -1.40
CA PRO A 46 -0.15 9.04 -2.31
C PRO A 46 -0.78 10.32 -2.87
N PHE A 47 -2.08 10.54 -2.72
CA PHE A 47 -2.77 11.59 -3.45
C PHE A 47 -2.55 12.99 -2.84
N CYS A 48 -2.20 13.96 -3.68
CA CYS A 48 -2.07 15.36 -3.33
C CYS A 48 -2.96 16.22 -4.23
N ALA A 49 -3.53 17.30 -3.69
CA ALA A 49 -4.22 18.31 -4.51
C ALA A 49 -3.28 19.03 -5.50
N ARG A 50 -1.98 19.12 -5.16
CA ARG A 50 -0.91 19.64 -6.01
C ARG A 50 0.40 18.91 -5.72
N ILE A 51 1.20 18.71 -6.76
CA ILE A 51 2.55 18.16 -6.62
C ILE A 51 3.51 19.23 -6.09
N CYS A 52 4.05 19.00 -4.89
CA CYS A 52 5.12 19.81 -4.32
C CYS A 52 6.49 19.29 -4.81
N PRO A 53 7.35 20.13 -5.45
CA PRO A 53 8.66 19.70 -5.94
C PRO A 53 9.63 19.33 -4.81
N TYR A 54 9.39 19.79 -3.58
CA TYR A 54 10.22 19.50 -2.42
C TYR A 54 9.81 18.22 -1.67
N CYS A 55 8.64 17.66 -1.98
CA CYS A 55 8.17 16.47 -1.25
C CYS A 55 8.96 15.24 -1.71
N ALA A 56 9.69 14.61 -0.80
CA ALA A 56 10.50 13.42 -1.09
C ALA A 56 9.68 12.10 -1.01
N PHE A 57 8.44 12.15 -0.55
CA PHE A 57 7.57 10.98 -0.51
C PHE A 57 6.98 10.69 -1.89
N TYR A 58 6.68 9.41 -2.12
CA TYR A 58 5.86 9.00 -3.24
C TYR A 58 4.51 9.72 -3.16
N LYS A 59 4.07 10.24 -4.31
CA LYS A 59 2.83 11.02 -4.43
C LYS A 59 2.34 11.05 -5.86
N ASP A 60 1.04 11.25 -6.01
CA ASP A 60 0.36 11.44 -7.28
C ASP A 60 -0.70 12.55 -7.17
N LEU A 61 -1.18 13.05 -8.30
CA LEU A 61 -2.28 14.00 -8.32
C LEU A 61 -3.58 13.32 -7.92
N LEU A 62 -4.39 14.03 -7.13
CA LEU A 62 -5.70 13.55 -6.73
C LEU A 62 -6.61 13.40 -7.96
N ASP A 63 -7.03 12.17 -8.22
CA ASP A 63 -8.12 11.81 -9.11
C ASP A 63 -9.14 10.98 -8.33
N ARG A 64 -10.37 11.50 -8.22
CA ARG A 64 -11.44 10.88 -7.41
C ARG A 64 -11.72 9.44 -7.81
N SER A 65 -11.64 9.13 -9.11
CA SER A 65 -11.91 7.78 -9.59
C SER A 65 -10.81 6.79 -9.15
N GLN A 66 -9.56 7.25 -9.12
CA GLN A 66 -8.42 6.47 -8.66
C GLN A 66 -8.39 6.32 -7.14
N THR A 67 -8.79 7.36 -6.40
CA THR A 67 -8.84 7.31 -4.93
C THR A 67 -9.78 6.20 -4.44
N TRP A 68 -10.97 6.07 -5.04
CA TRP A 68 -11.90 5.00 -4.69
C TRP A 68 -11.30 3.61 -4.95
N ARG A 69 -10.76 3.40 -6.16
CA ARG A 69 -10.13 2.13 -6.55
C ARG A 69 -8.93 1.77 -5.68
N PHE A 70 -8.17 2.78 -5.23
CA PHE A 70 -7.05 2.59 -4.32
C PHE A 70 -7.50 2.11 -2.94
N CYS A 71 -8.56 2.69 -2.39
CA CYS A 71 -9.13 2.23 -1.13
C CYS A 71 -9.63 0.77 -1.24
N GLU A 72 -10.34 0.43 -2.31
CA GLU A 72 -10.78 -0.95 -2.57
C GLU A 72 -9.60 -1.92 -2.69
N ALA A 73 -8.53 -1.51 -3.38
CA ALA A 73 -7.34 -2.33 -3.54
C ALA A 73 -6.64 -2.61 -2.19
N ILE A 74 -6.51 -1.60 -1.32
CA ILE A 74 -5.94 -1.79 0.03
C ILE A 74 -6.79 -2.75 0.86
N LEU A 75 -8.12 -2.63 0.80
CA LEU A 75 -9.00 -3.53 1.53
C LEU A 75 -8.87 -4.97 1.03
N CYS A 76 -8.78 -5.15 -0.29
CA CYS A 76 -8.55 -6.46 -0.91
C CYS A 76 -7.20 -7.06 -0.49
N GLU A 77 -6.15 -6.24 -0.46
CA GLU A 77 -4.82 -6.64 0.00
C GLU A 77 -4.85 -7.06 1.48
N LEU A 78 -5.43 -6.24 2.36
CA LEU A 78 -5.55 -6.53 3.79
C LEU A 78 -6.31 -7.83 4.05
N ASP A 79 -7.36 -8.11 3.27
CA ASP A 79 -8.10 -9.36 3.38
C ASP A 79 -7.24 -10.57 2.98
N GLY A 80 -6.48 -10.45 1.89
CA GLY A 80 -5.52 -11.47 1.46
C GLY A 80 -4.44 -11.76 2.52
N GLN A 81 -3.94 -10.71 3.18
CA GLN A 81 -2.87 -10.83 4.19
C GLN A 81 -3.32 -11.51 5.49
N ARG A 82 -4.62 -11.52 5.81
CA ARG A 82 -5.15 -12.20 7.01
C ARG A 82 -4.93 -13.72 7.01
N THR A 83 -4.65 -14.29 5.84
CA THR A 83 -4.31 -15.72 5.72
C THR A 83 -2.90 -16.06 6.21
N CYS A 84 -1.98 -15.10 6.12
CA CYS A 84 -0.58 -15.26 6.49
C CYS A 84 -0.25 -14.65 7.86
N PHE A 85 -1.01 -13.63 8.28
CA PHE A 85 -0.74 -12.86 9.49
C PHE A 85 -2.00 -12.70 10.34
N GLU A 86 -1.84 -12.84 11.66
CA GLU A 86 -2.87 -12.41 12.61
C GLU A 86 -2.86 -10.88 12.70
N ILE A 87 -3.82 -10.21 12.07
CA ILE A 87 -3.89 -8.75 12.00
C ILE A 87 -4.97 -8.25 12.98
N SER A 88 -4.54 -7.63 14.09
CA SER A 88 -5.40 -7.08 15.14
C SER A 88 -4.92 -5.67 15.54
N PRO A 89 -5.09 -4.68 14.65
CA PRO A 89 -4.53 -3.35 14.85
C PRO A 89 -5.21 -2.63 16.02
N LYS A 90 -4.40 -2.18 16.97
CA LYS A 90 -4.77 -1.20 18.00
C LYS A 90 -4.64 0.23 17.48
N THR A 91 -3.71 0.47 16.56
CA THR A 91 -3.52 1.79 15.94
C THR A 91 -3.43 1.67 14.43
N VAL A 92 -4.00 2.65 13.75
CA VAL A 92 -3.87 2.84 12.30
C VAL A 92 -3.45 4.28 12.06
N TYR A 93 -2.31 4.47 11.39
CA TYR A 93 -1.80 5.78 11.02
C TYR A 93 -1.93 5.97 9.51
N PHE A 94 -2.52 7.09 9.11
CA PHE A 94 -2.61 7.50 7.71
C PHE A 94 -1.63 8.64 7.46
N GLY A 95 -0.80 8.52 6.43
CA GLY A 95 0.16 9.56 6.05
C GLY A 95 0.41 9.58 4.55
N GLY A 96 1.45 10.30 4.10
CA GLY A 96 1.78 10.45 2.68
C GLY A 96 1.43 11.84 2.17
N GLY A 97 0.77 11.92 1.02
CA GLY A 97 0.34 13.15 0.38
C GLY A 97 -0.66 13.95 1.22
N THR A 98 -1.95 13.83 0.90
CA THR A 98 -3.04 14.45 1.65
C THR A 98 -4.03 13.35 2.02
N PRO A 99 -3.91 12.76 3.24
CA PRO A 99 -4.81 11.71 3.70
C PRO A 99 -6.29 12.13 3.85
N THR A 100 -6.55 13.44 3.84
CA THR A 100 -7.88 14.06 3.98
C THR A 100 -8.55 14.32 2.64
#